data_AF-A0A812S512-F1
#
_entry.id   AF-A0A812S512-F1
#
_cell.length_a   1.000
_cell.length_b   1.000
_cell.length_c   1.000
_cell.angle_alpha   90.00
_cell.angle_beta   90.00
_cell.angle_gamma   90.00
#
_symmetry.space_group_name_H-M   'P 1'
#
loop_
_entity.id
_entity.type
_entity.pdbx_description
1 polymer ?
#
loop_
_entity_poly.entity_id
_entity_poly.type
_entity_poly.pdbx_seq_one_letter_code
_entity_poly.pdbx_strand_id
1 'polypeptide(L)'
;MASSDEAKPRRTTCDESAQAIRKYLDELRLEVEKLEAQVAELQEEALPKSSETGAVRLNVGGDTGFELFREQFDCFPKSLLHSIVTGRWGGYTSLDDDGRIFLDLDPAQFRCVLDWAFAGGRVMFVENLMCRRRIGTPPCAGDLGAADLLLRFLGLAEDPATIVGEPKVKLDPEDGAICTYTEILCKYAKEFSTDEIRDYWLNCMESVRNAMPCYRPVMMCNGMPVRDQLTSQQSSQIDELACLLADHIRAVQEEGQELHQRRSAAQDQLEKLETERTGIRLLGGRAATSQSSSEVQQPEVYFNAAGRILATSRATLLHCTGSMLERWFGGDWTLQESDLVGNAVRIDQDSETFASVLQILRYHRIFGPSSGLPAGQPCRKAKLPALRQALSYFQLEQVKGNGKGFKGKASRSASAWLRPESSPGYASNP
;
A
#
# COMPACT_ATOMS: atom_id res chain seq x y z
N MET A 1 27.75 2.70 -75.07
CA MET A 1 26.98 2.46 -73.84
C MET A 1 27.90 2.75 -72.67
N ALA A 2 27.90 4.00 -72.18
CA ALA A 2 28.63 4.38 -70.98
C ALA A 2 27.66 4.28 -69.80
N SER A 3 27.92 3.35 -68.89
CA SER A 3 27.17 3.16 -67.65
C SER A 3 27.61 4.26 -66.69
N SER A 4 26.74 5.24 -66.46
CA SER A 4 26.92 6.25 -65.42
C SER A 4 26.67 5.59 -64.06
N ASP A 5 27.73 5.08 -63.43
CA ASP A 5 27.67 4.64 -62.04
C ASP A 5 27.52 5.87 -61.14
N GLU A 6 26.27 6.18 -60.77
CA GLU A 6 25.93 7.15 -59.74
C GLU A 6 26.54 6.72 -58.40
N ALA A 7 27.55 7.47 -57.96
CA ALA A 7 28.18 7.27 -56.66
C ALA A 7 27.15 7.51 -55.53
N LYS A 8 26.69 6.41 -54.92
CA LYS A 8 25.78 6.45 -53.77
C LYS A 8 26.42 7.27 -52.64
N PRO A 9 25.78 8.32 -52.13
CA PRO A 9 26.35 9.17 -51.07
C PRO A 9 26.63 8.32 -49.83
N ARG A 10 27.86 8.38 -49.34
CA ARG A 10 28.26 7.72 -48.08
C ARG A 10 27.56 8.45 -46.92
N ARG A 11 26.63 7.76 -46.26
CA ARG A 11 26.05 8.24 -44.99
C ARG A 11 27.17 8.46 -43.98
N THR A 12 27.17 9.62 -43.33
CA THR A 12 28.15 9.91 -42.29
C THR A 12 27.66 9.36 -40.96
N THR A 13 28.57 8.96 -40.07
CA THR A 13 28.25 8.44 -38.72
C THR A 13 27.48 9.45 -37.86
N CYS A 14 27.59 10.75 -38.17
CA CYS A 14 26.82 11.81 -37.51
C CYS A 14 25.32 11.74 -37.83
N ASP A 15 24.95 11.42 -39.08
CA ASP A 15 23.54 11.33 -39.50
C ASP A 15 22.83 10.20 -38.76
N GLU A 16 23.52 9.07 -38.59
CA GLU A 16 23.01 7.90 -37.87
C GLU A 16 22.80 8.22 -36.39
N SER A 17 23.69 9.00 -35.78
CA SER A 17 23.61 9.39 -34.37
C SER A 17 22.45 10.36 -34.12
N ALA A 18 22.27 11.37 -34.99
CA ALA A 18 21.15 12.30 -34.91
C ALA A 18 19.81 11.58 -35.13
N GLN A 19 19.74 10.64 -36.06
CA GLN A 19 18.55 9.82 -36.29
C GLN A 19 18.23 8.94 -35.08
N ALA A 20 19.23 8.35 -34.43
CA ALA A 20 19.05 7.55 -33.22
C ALA A 20 18.49 8.38 -32.06
N ILE A 21 19.00 9.60 -31.84
CA ILE A 21 18.50 10.50 -30.79
C ILE A 21 17.04 10.90 -31.05
N ARG A 22 16.69 11.27 -32.29
CA ARG A 22 15.30 11.60 -32.65
C ARG A 22 14.37 10.42 -32.39
N LYS A 23 14.77 9.22 -32.84
CA LYS A 23 14.01 8.00 -32.60
C LYS A 23 13.81 7.73 -31.11
N TYR A 24 14.86 7.91 -30.29
CA TYR A 24 14.77 7.76 -28.84
C TYR A 24 13.80 8.76 -28.20
N LEU A 25 13.85 10.04 -28.58
CA LEU A 25 12.90 11.05 -28.11
C LEU A 25 11.46 10.72 -28.52
N ASP A 26 11.24 10.26 -29.76
CA ASP A 26 9.91 9.86 -30.22
C ASP A 26 9.34 8.66 -29.45
N GLU A 27 10.17 7.65 -29.17
CA GLU A 27 9.80 6.51 -28.32
C GLU A 27 9.46 6.97 -26.89
N LEU A 28 10.23 7.90 -26.33
CA LEU A 28 9.99 8.44 -24.99
C LEU A 28 8.71 9.29 -24.93
N ARG A 29 8.43 10.11 -25.95
CA ARG A 29 7.17 10.87 -26.08
C ARG A 29 5.97 9.93 -26.10
N LEU A 30 6.03 8.85 -26.89
CA LEU A 30 4.96 7.86 -26.97
C LEU A 30 4.74 7.13 -25.64
N GLU A 31 5.81 6.83 -24.90
CA GLU A 31 5.70 6.20 -23.58
C GLU A 31 5.04 7.14 -22.55
N VAL A 32 5.44 8.42 -22.54
CA VAL A 32 4.81 9.46 -21.70
C VAL A 32 3.32 9.60 -22.01
N GLU A 33 2.96 9.73 -23.29
CA GLU A 33 1.56 9.85 -23.73
C GLU A 33 0.73 8.65 -23.29
N LYS A 34 1.27 7.43 -23.43
CA LYS A 34 0.59 6.21 -22.99
C LYS A 34 0.37 6.18 -21.47
N LEU A 35 1.36 6.56 -20.67
CA LEU A 35 1.24 6.58 -19.21
C LEU A 35 0.25 7.66 -18.75
N GLU A 36 0.31 8.86 -19.35
CA GLU A 36 -0.63 9.95 -19.07
C GLU A 36 -2.07 9.56 -19.44
N ALA A 37 -2.26 8.83 -20.55
CA ALA A 37 -3.56 8.29 -20.93
C ALA A 37 -4.10 7.26 -19.91
N GLN A 38 -3.24 6.37 -19.41
CA GLN A 38 -3.61 5.41 -18.35
C GLN A 38 -3.98 6.11 -17.04
N VAL A 39 -3.23 7.16 -16.67
CA VAL A 39 -3.56 8.00 -15.51
C VAL A 39 -4.91 8.68 -15.71
N ALA A 40 -5.16 9.25 -16.88
CA ALA A 40 -6.44 9.91 -17.18
C ALA A 40 -7.62 8.93 -17.12
N GLU A 41 -7.48 7.71 -17.67
CA GLU A 41 -8.50 6.66 -17.60
C GLU A 41 -8.83 6.27 -16.14
N LEU A 42 -7.80 6.05 -15.31
CA LEU A 42 -8.00 5.75 -13.89
C LEU A 42 -8.56 6.93 -13.10
N GLN A 43 -8.19 8.16 -13.46
CA GLN A 43 -8.76 9.35 -12.84
C GLN A 43 -10.24 9.50 -13.16
N GLU A 44 -10.64 9.25 -14.42
CA GLU A 44 -12.03 9.25 -14.84
C GLU A 44 -12.83 8.17 -14.09
N GLU A 45 -12.28 6.96 -13.96
CA GLU A 45 -12.87 5.89 -13.16
C GLU A 45 -13.01 6.24 -11.68
N ALA A 46 -12.06 7.02 -11.14
CA ALA A 46 -12.07 7.48 -9.76
C ALA A 46 -13.09 8.60 -9.50
N LEU A 47 -13.62 9.27 -10.53
CA LEU A 47 -14.52 10.41 -10.34
C LEU A 47 -15.77 10.04 -9.54
N PRO A 48 -16.19 10.89 -8.58
CA PRO A 48 -17.42 10.65 -7.83
C PRO A 48 -18.63 10.76 -8.76
N LYS A 49 -19.45 9.70 -8.82
CA LYS A 49 -20.62 9.62 -9.71
C LYS A 49 -21.78 10.53 -9.28
N SER A 50 -21.82 10.94 -8.01
CA SER A 50 -22.75 11.95 -7.50
C SER A 50 -22.15 12.63 -6.27
N SER A 51 -22.06 13.95 -6.29
CA SER A 51 -21.61 14.74 -5.15
C SER A 51 -22.79 15.02 -4.22
N GLU A 52 -23.29 13.99 -3.53
CA GLU A 52 -24.24 14.25 -2.44
C GLU A 52 -23.50 14.95 -1.31
N THR A 53 -23.75 16.25 -1.13
CA THR A 53 -23.23 17.00 0.02
C THR A 53 -23.96 16.53 1.27
N GLY A 54 -23.29 15.80 2.15
CA GLY A 54 -23.91 15.27 3.36
C GLY A 54 -23.00 14.36 4.16
N ALA A 55 -23.54 13.88 5.28
CA ALA A 55 -22.91 12.88 6.11
C ALA A 55 -22.87 11.53 5.38
N VAL A 56 -21.70 10.90 5.36
CA VAL A 56 -21.46 9.57 4.82
C VAL A 56 -21.68 8.56 5.93
N ARG A 57 -22.60 7.63 5.71
CA ARG A 57 -22.88 6.54 6.65
C ARG A 57 -22.06 5.32 6.27
N LEU A 58 -21.40 4.73 7.26
CA LEU A 58 -20.59 3.53 7.08
C LEU A 58 -21.19 2.35 7.87
N ASN A 59 -21.06 1.16 7.31
CA ASN A 59 -21.24 -0.11 7.98
C ASN A 59 -19.85 -0.75 8.14
N VAL A 60 -19.31 -0.74 9.35
CA VAL A 60 -17.95 -1.21 9.61
C VAL A 60 -18.03 -2.55 10.33
N GLY A 61 -17.78 -3.63 9.59
CA GLY A 61 -17.84 -4.98 10.13
C GLY A 61 -19.18 -5.35 10.80
N GLY A 62 -20.29 -4.71 10.40
CA GLY A 62 -21.64 -4.91 10.95
C GLY A 62 -22.09 -3.84 11.94
N ASP A 63 -21.22 -2.94 12.39
CA ASP A 63 -21.60 -1.77 13.19
C ASP A 63 -21.96 -0.61 12.25
N THR A 64 -23.25 -0.24 12.24
CA THR A 64 -23.82 0.80 11.37
C THR A 64 -23.87 2.17 12.06
N GLY A 65 -23.26 2.31 13.24
CA GLY A 65 -23.26 3.54 14.03
C GLY A 65 -22.23 4.59 13.58
N PHE A 66 -21.57 4.39 12.44
CA PHE A 66 -20.55 5.31 11.93
C PHE A 66 -21.17 6.31 10.95
N GLU A 67 -21.15 7.58 11.34
CA GLU A 67 -21.55 8.71 10.51
C GLU A 67 -20.40 9.70 10.48
N LEU A 68 -19.93 10.00 9.27
CA LEU A 68 -18.74 10.80 9.02
C LEU A 68 -19.09 11.98 8.13
N PHE A 69 -18.54 13.15 8.42
CA PHE A 69 -18.73 14.35 7.61
C PHE A 69 -17.55 14.51 6.66
N ARG A 70 -17.80 14.89 5.41
CA ARG A 70 -16.75 15.03 4.39
C ARG A 70 -15.69 16.05 4.82
N GLU A 71 -16.14 17.13 5.44
CA GLU A 71 -15.31 18.22 5.95
C GLU A 71 -14.29 17.77 7.00
N GLN A 72 -14.58 16.69 7.74
CA GLN A 72 -13.64 16.12 8.72
C GLN A 72 -12.41 15.50 8.04
N PHE A 73 -12.54 15.07 6.78
CA PHE A 73 -11.48 14.39 6.04
C PHE A 73 -10.66 15.32 5.14
N ASP A 74 -11.07 16.58 4.99
CA ASP A 74 -10.28 17.61 4.30
C ASP A 74 -8.90 17.80 4.97
N CYS A 75 -8.78 17.44 6.25
CA CYS A 75 -7.52 17.43 6.99
C CYS A 75 -6.54 16.33 6.56
N PHE A 76 -7.01 15.30 5.84
CA PHE A 76 -6.22 14.15 5.38
C PHE A 76 -6.40 13.96 3.86
N PRO A 77 -6.06 14.98 3.05
CA PRO A 77 -6.23 14.90 1.62
C PRO A 77 -5.36 13.76 1.08
N LYS A 78 -5.90 12.99 0.13
CA LYS A 78 -5.23 11.83 -0.49
C LYS A 78 -5.15 10.57 0.39
N SER A 79 -5.69 10.59 1.61
CA SER A 79 -5.85 9.37 2.41
C SER A 79 -6.89 8.43 1.75
N LEU A 80 -6.76 7.13 1.99
CA LEU A 80 -7.72 6.15 1.49
C LEU A 80 -9.13 6.43 2.04
N LEU A 81 -9.20 6.85 3.31
CA LEU A 81 -10.46 7.18 3.97
C LEU A 81 -11.10 8.44 3.39
N HIS A 82 -10.32 9.47 3.04
CA HIS A 82 -10.81 10.62 2.29
C HIS A 82 -11.39 10.19 0.94
N SER A 83 -10.74 9.28 0.22
CA SER A 83 -11.25 8.77 -1.06
C SER A 83 -12.59 8.04 -0.91
N ILE A 84 -12.74 7.20 0.11
CA ILE A 84 -14.00 6.52 0.41
C ILE A 84 -15.11 7.55 0.70
N VAL A 85 -14.85 8.51 1.58
CA VAL A 85 -15.83 9.51 2.04
C VAL A 85 -16.22 10.51 0.94
N THR A 86 -15.29 10.85 0.05
CA THR A 86 -15.57 11.70 -1.12
C THR A 86 -16.34 10.97 -2.22
N GLY A 87 -16.58 9.66 -2.08
CA GLY A 87 -17.18 8.83 -3.11
C GLY A 87 -16.25 8.61 -4.31
N ARG A 88 -14.96 8.92 -4.14
CA ARG A 88 -13.92 8.59 -5.11
C ARG A 88 -13.85 7.06 -5.16
N TRP A 89 -13.92 6.49 -6.36
CA TRP A 89 -14.09 5.05 -6.57
C TRP A 89 -15.43 4.48 -6.10
N GLY A 90 -16.51 5.25 -6.13
CA GLY A 90 -17.86 4.76 -5.76
C GLY A 90 -18.32 3.50 -6.51
N GLY A 91 -17.74 3.20 -7.69
CA GLY A 91 -17.98 1.94 -8.40
C GLY A 91 -17.36 0.69 -7.73
N TYR A 92 -16.40 0.88 -6.83
CA TYR A 92 -15.64 -0.16 -6.15
C TYR A 92 -16.03 -0.35 -4.69
N THR A 93 -16.61 0.67 -4.06
CA THR A 93 -17.16 0.57 -2.71
C THR A 93 -18.36 -0.36 -2.70
N SER A 94 -18.37 -1.31 -1.77
CA SER A 94 -19.56 -2.12 -1.49
C SER A 94 -20.54 -1.28 -0.68
N LEU A 95 -21.83 -1.40 -1.00
CA LEU A 95 -22.91 -0.79 -0.24
C LEU A 95 -23.73 -1.90 0.42
N ASP A 96 -24.14 -1.67 1.67
CA ASP A 96 -25.08 -2.55 2.36
C ASP A 96 -26.53 -2.33 1.85
N ASP A 97 -27.47 -3.12 2.37
CA ASP A 97 -28.89 -3.05 1.97
C ASP A 97 -29.54 -1.68 2.27
N ASP A 98 -28.96 -0.89 3.18
CA ASP A 98 -29.40 0.47 3.54
C ASP A 98 -28.68 1.57 2.73
N GLY A 99 -27.83 1.19 1.76
CA GLY A 99 -27.03 2.11 0.95
C GLY A 99 -25.85 2.74 1.69
N ARG A 100 -25.44 2.20 2.85
CA ARG A 100 -24.24 2.66 3.57
C ARG A 100 -22.99 2.02 2.97
N ILE A 101 -21.86 2.71 3.05
CA ILE A 101 -20.60 2.13 2.57
C ILE A 101 -20.14 1.05 3.55
N PHE A 102 -20.00 -0.18 3.05
CA PHE A 102 -19.50 -1.29 3.84
C PHE A 102 -17.97 -1.33 3.85
N LEU A 103 -17.40 -1.39 5.05
CA LEU A 103 -15.96 -1.58 5.29
C LEU A 103 -15.76 -2.86 6.09
N ASP A 104 -15.02 -3.81 5.50
CA ASP A 104 -14.70 -5.08 6.14
C ASP A 104 -13.51 -4.96 7.10
N LEU A 105 -13.72 -4.15 8.14
CA LEU A 105 -12.80 -3.90 9.25
C LEU A 105 -13.45 -4.27 10.58
N ASP A 106 -12.64 -4.40 11.63
CA ASP A 106 -13.18 -4.47 12.98
C ASP A 106 -13.67 -3.09 13.45
N PRO A 107 -14.94 -2.94 13.87
CA PRO A 107 -15.46 -1.63 14.27
C PRO A 107 -14.85 -1.07 15.54
N ALA A 108 -14.30 -1.89 16.46
CA ALA A 108 -13.60 -1.36 17.63
C ALA A 108 -12.25 -0.73 17.21
N GLN A 109 -11.49 -1.40 16.34
CA GLN A 109 -10.24 -0.86 15.80
C GLN A 109 -10.48 0.39 14.95
N PHE A 110 -11.50 0.39 14.10
CA PHE A 110 -11.82 1.54 13.27
C PHE A 110 -12.23 2.75 14.13
N ARG A 111 -12.99 2.53 15.21
CA ARG A 111 -13.29 3.60 16.17
C ARG A 111 -12.02 4.17 16.82
N CYS A 112 -11.05 3.33 17.21
CA CYS A 112 -9.76 3.81 17.70
C CYS A 112 -9.00 4.65 16.66
N VAL A 113 -9.06 4.27 15.39
CA VAL A 113 -8.47 5.04 14.28
C VAL A 113 -9.14 6.41 14.14
N LEU A 114 -10.47 6.48 14.20
CA LEU A 114 -11.19 7.75 14.12
C LEU A 114 -10.94 8.62 15.35
N ASP A 115 -10.95 8.04 16.55
CA ASP A 115 -10.61 8.74 17.79
C ASP A 115 -9.20 9.33 17.69
N TRP A 116 -8.23 8.58 17.17
CA TRP A 116 -6.88 9.08 16.91
C TRP A 116 -6.87 10.25 15.90
N ALA A 117 -7.57 10.09 14.78
CA ALA A 117 -7.57 11.07 13.69
C ALA A 117 -8.23 12.40 14.12
N PHE A 118 -9.29 12.34 14.93
CA PHE A 118 -10.12 13.50 15.26
C PHE A 118 -9.94 14.06 16.66
N ALA A 119 -9.40 13.30 17.63
CA ALA A 119 -9.10 13.83 18.96
C ALA A 119 -7.86 14.77 18.96
N GLY A 120 -7.37 15.18 17.79
CA GLY A 120 -6.28 16.16 17.67
C GLY A 120 -4.88 15.54 17.70
N GLY A 121 -4.70 14.36 17.11
CA GLY A 121 -3.44 13.59 17.00
C GLY A 121 -2.20 14.33 16.43
N ARG A 122 -2.24 15.65 16.22
CA ARG A 122 -1.07 16.47 15.83
C ARG A 122 -0.37 17.18 16.99
N VAL A 123 -0.95 17.26 18.20
CA VAL A 123 -0.34 18.01 19.33
C VAL A 123 0.01 17.13 20.53
N MET A 124 -0.39 15.86 20.57
CA MET A 124 -0.38 15.08 21.82
C MET A 124 0.16 13.66 21.72
N PHE A 125 0.92 13.34 20.67
CA PHE A 125 1.26 11.94 20.37
C PHE A 125 2.25 11.27 21.35
N VAL A 126 2.86 12.01 22.27
CA VAL A 126 3.78 11.41 23.26
C VAL A 126 3.19 11.34 24.68
N GLU A 127 2.20 12.18 25.07
CA GLU A 127 1.78 12.24 26.48
C GLU A 127 0.29 12.02 26.78
N ASN A 128 -0.65 12.17 25.83
CA ASN A 128 -2.08 12.27 26.19
C ASN A 128 -3.06 11.27 25.55
N LEU A 129 -2.60 10.16 24.97
CA LEU A 129 -3.46 8.95 24.83
C LEU A 129 -3.75 8.26 26.19
N MET A 130 -3.35 8.87 27.31
CA MET A 130 -3.68 8.54 28.70
C MET A 130 -5.11 8.94 29.14
N CYS A 131 -6.09 9.00 28.24
CA CYS A 131 -7.39 9.60 28.57
C CYS A 131 -8.22 8.72 29.53
N ARG A 132 -8.11 9.07 30.82
CA ARG A 132 -9.15 9.10 31.86
C ARG A 132 -10.55 8.64 31.41
N ARG A 133 -10.82 7.34 31.55
CA ARG A 133 -11.99 6.87 32.28
C ARG A 133 -11.54 5.90 33.35
N ARG A 134 -11.92 6.18 34.60
CA ARG A 134 -11.73 5.27 35.74
C ARG A 134 -12.34 3.91 35.37
N ILE A 135 -11.51 2.93 35.08
CA ILE A 135 -11.63 1.47 35.31
C ILE A 135 -10.39 0.85 34.65
N GLY A 136 -9.48 0.29 35.44
CA GLY A 136 -8.39 -0.57 34.96
C GLY A 136 -7.17 0.16 34.38
N THR A 137 -6.01 -0.45 34.55
CA THR A 137 -4.68 0.00 34.12
C THR A 137 -4.57 0.29 32.61
N PRO A 138 -3.73 1.26 32.18
CA PRO A 138 -3.56 1.62 30.78
C PRO A 138 -2.87 0.50 29.97
N PRO A 139 -3.25 0.28 28.70
CA PRO A 139 -2.49 -0.56 27.79
C PRO A 139 -1.12 0.10 27.53
N CYS A 140 -0.07 -0.69 27.63
CA CYS A 140 1.31 -0.22 27.47
C CYS A 140 1.52 0.37 26.06
N ALA A 141 2.31 1.45 25.96
CA ALA A 141 2.62 2.18 24.73
C ALA A 141 3.34 1.37 23.61
N GLY A 142 3.48 0.05 23.78
CA GLY A 142 4.06 -0.88 22.79
C GLY A 142 3.03 -1.68 21.96
N ASP A 143 1.73 -1.56 22.24
CA ASP A 143 0.68 -2.42 21.64
C ASP A 143 -0.13 -1.73 20.50
N LEU A 144 0.37 -0.63 19.92
CA LEU A 144 -0.28 0.03 18.77
C LEU A 144 -0.19 -0.78 17.47
N GLY A 145 0.47 -1.94 17.44
CA GLY A 145 0.88 -2.61 16.20
C GLY A 145 -0.23 -2.76 15.15
N ALA A 146 -1.44 -3.13 15.56
CA ALA A 146 -2.55 -3.34 14.63
C ALA A 146 -3.14 -2.01 14.14
N ALA A 147 -3.28 -1.06 15.05
CA ALA A 147 -3.85 0.24 14.77
C ALA A 147 -2.89 1.08 13.92
N ASP A 148 -1.57 1.01 14.17
CA ASP A 148 -0.55 1.69 13.37
C ASP A 148 -0.56 1.21 11.92
N LEU A 149 -0.61 -0.12 11.71
CA LEU A 149 -0.72 -0.69 10.37
C LEU A 149 -2.02 -0.26 9.67
N LEU A 150 -3.14 -0.20 10.40
CA LEU A 150 -4.40 0.32 9.85
C LEU A 150 -4.33 1.83 9.57
N LEU A 151 -3.68 2.62 10.42
CA LEU A 151 -3.48 4.06 10.20
C LEU A 151 -2.67 4.32 8.93
N ARG A 152 -1.57 3.58 8.73
CA ARG A 152 -0.76 3.67 7.51
C ARG A 152 -1.53 3.19 6.28
N PHE A 153 -2.22 2.05 6.40
CA PHE A 153 -3.04 1.51 5.32
C PHE A 153 -4.15 2.47 4.89
N LEU A 154 -4.79 3.16 5.85
CA LEU A 154 -5.81 4.17 5.59
C LEU A 154 -5.22 5.52 5.12
N GLY A 155 -3.89 5.66 5.08
CA GLY A 155 -3.20 6.89 4.71
C GLY A 155 -3.39 8.03 5.73
N LEU A 156 -3.64 7.69 6.99
CA LEU A 156 -3.84 8.63 8.10
C LEU A 156 -2.55 8.86 8.89
N ALA A 157 -1.70 7.84 8.97
CA ALA A 157 -0.31 8.02 9.38
C ALA A 157 0.53 8.12 8.11
N GLU A 158 1.19 9.25 7.92
CA GLU A 158 2.25 9.35 6.93
C GLU A 158 3.37 8.39 7.35
N ASP A 159 4.03 7.76 6.37
CA ASP A 159 5.29 7.09 6.67
C ASP A 159 6.24 8.15 7.27
N PRO A 160 6.91 7.92 8.41
CA PRO A 160 7.94 8.84 8.89
C PRO A 160 8.98 9.19 7.81
N ALA A 161 9.16 8.33 6.81
CA ALA A 161 9.98 8.60 5.63
C ALA A 161 9.39 9.63 4.64
N THR A 162 8.08 9.87 4.66
CA THR A 162 7.35 10.74 3.72
C THR A 162 7.01 12.12 4.31
N ILE A 163 6.86 12.24 5.64
CA ILE A 163 6.59 13.54 6.32
C ILE A 163 7.74 14.52 6.08
N VAL A 164 8.94 13.98 5.95
CA VAL A 164 10.11 14.76 5.62
C VAL A 164 10.15 14.83 4.10
N GLY A 165 9.55 15.90 3.55
CA GLY A 165 9.75 16.34 2.15
C GLY A 165 11.19 16.76 1.86
N GLU A 166 12.16 16.04 2.43
CA GLU A 166 13.57 16.20 2.20
C GLU A 166 13.95 15.56 0.87
N PRO A 167 14.98 16.09 0.21
CA PRO A 167 15.49 15.49 -1.00
C PRO A 167 15.84 14.01 -0.75
N LYS A 168 15.43 13.15 -1.69
CA LYS A 168 15.69 11.69 -1.67
C LYS A 168 17.19 11.34 -1.55
N VAL A 169 18.07 12.31 -1.69
CA VAL A 169 19.52 12.20 -1.64
C VAL A 169 20.13 13.43 -0.93
N LYS A 170 21.04 13.20 0.02
CA LYS A 170 21.83 14.21 0.71
C LYS A 170 23.33 13.92 0.54
N LEU A 171 24.17 14.94 0.70
CA LEU A 171 25.63 14.82 0.72
C LEU A 171 26.09 14.44 2.13
N ASP A 172 26.81 13.33 2.23
CA ASP A 172 27.50 12.90 3.45
C ASP A 172 28.70 13.82 3.70
N PRO A 173 28.76 14.55 4.83
CA PRO A 173 29.88 15.45 5.12
C PRO A 173 31.21 14.72 5.38
N GLU A 174 31.21 13.41 5.68
CA GLU A 174 32.46 12.67 5.94
C GLU A 174 33.23 12.32 4.67
N ASP A 175 32.53 11.93 3.59
CA ASP A 175 33.14 11.48 2.34
C ASP A 175 32.72 12.26 1.09
N GLY A 176 31.76 13.18 1.22
CA GLY A 176 31.20 13.94 0.11
C GLY A 176 30.35 13.11 -0.84
N ALA A 177 29.95 11.89 -0.45
CA ALA A 177 29.11 11.03 -1.27
C ALA A 177 27.65 11.48 -1.24
N ILE A 178 26.99 11.42 -2.39
CA ILE A 178 25.54 11.59 -2.48
C ILE A 178 24.91 10.26 -2.10
N CYS A 179 24.22 10.21 -0.96
CA CYS A 179 23.62 9.00 -0.45
C CYS A 179 22.13 9.20 -0.14
N THR A 180 21.39 8.12 -0.25
CA THR A 180 20.02 7.98 0.24
C THR A 180 20.00 7.59 1.73
N TYR A 181 18.89 7.82 2.43
CA TYR A 181 18.78 7.46 3.85
C TYR A 181 19.00 5.96 4.08
N THR A 182 18.56 5.13 3.12
CA THR A 182 18.78 3.68 3.11
C THR A 182 20.25 3.30 3.02
N GLU A 183 21.04 3.99 2.20
CA GLU A 183 22.48 3.71 2.05
C GLU A 183 23.26 4.12 3.31
N ILE A 184 22.89 5.26 3.92
CA ILE A 184 23.47 5.74 5.18
C ILE A 184 23.12 4.80 6.34
N LEU A 185 21.88 4.32 6.42
CA LEU A 185 21.51 3.27 7.37
C LEU A 185 22.39 2.04 7.21
N CYS A 186 22.62 1.54 5.99
CA CYS A 186 23.50 0.39 5.78
C CYS A 186 24.97 0.67 6.13
N LYS A 187 25.47 1.88 5.83
CA LYS A 187 26.85 2.30 6.10
C LYS A 187 27.13 2.35 7.60
N TYR A 188 26.21 2.92 8.39
CA TYR A 188 26.42 3.22 9.81
C TYR A 188 25.71 2.26 10.78
N ALA A 189 24.88 1.32 10.32
CA ALA A 189 24.12 0.39 11.19
C ALA A 189 24.96 -0.51 12.11
N LYS A 190 26.26 -0.67 11.83
CA LYS A 190 27.16 -1.45 12.70
C LYS A 190 27.62 -0.67 13.92
N GLU A 191 27.60 0.66 13.87
CA GLU A 191 28.25 1.53 14.84
C GLU A 191 27.25 2.44 15.57
N PHE A 192 26.12 2.76 14.94
CA PHE A 192 25.13 3.69 15.46
C PHE A 192 23.73 3.08 15.48
N SER A 193 22.91 3.53 16.43
CA SER A 193 21.49 3.17 16.50
C SER A 193 20.68 3.85 15.38
N THR A 194 19.52 3.28 15.04
CA THR A 194 18.62 3.84 14.00
C THR A 194 18.21 5.28 14.28
N ASP A 195 18.10 5.68 15.55
CA ASP A 195 17.73 7.04 15.94
C ASP A 195 18.89 8.01 15.83
N GLU A 196 20.12 7.60 16.16
CA GLU A 196 21.34 8.41 15.93
C GLU A 196 21.61 8.62 14.44
N ILE A 197 21.42 7.58 13.61
CA ILE A 197 21.56 7.68 12.16
C ILE A 197 20.49 8.64 11.57
N ARG A 198 19.26 8.61 12.12
CA ARG A 198 18.21 9.56 11.74
C ARG A 198 18.60 10.99 12.10
N ASP A 199 19.10 11.21 13.32
CA ASP A 199 19.53 12.54 13.79
C ASP A 199 20.67 13.08 12.93
N TYR A 200 21.65 12.24 12.60
CA TYR A 200 22.73 12.57 11.66
C TYR A 200 22.21 12.93 10.26
N TRP A 201 21.29 12.13 9.70
CA TRP A 201 20.67 12.40 8.41
C TRP A 201 19.95 13.75 8.39
N LEU A 202 19.19 14.07 9.44
CA LEU A 202 18.40 15.31 9.52
C LEU A 202 19.27 16.54 9.77
N ASN A 203 20.24 16.45 10.68
CA ASN A 203 20.96 17.61 11.21
C ASN A 203 22.35 17.82 10.58
N CYS A 204 22.99 16.78 10.03
CA CYS A 204 24.38 16.86 9.56
C CYS A 204 24.53 16.76 8.03
N MET A 205 23.61 16.11 7.32
CA MET A 205 23.75 15.93 5.88
C MET A 205 23.14 17.09 5.07
N GLU A 206 23.86 17.52 4.02
CA GLU A 206 23.45 18.66 3.21
C GLU A 206 22.53 18.23 2.04
N SER A 207 21.48 19.01 1.79
CA SER A 207 20.59 18.78 0.66
C SER A 207 21.28 19.11 -0.68
N VAL A 208 21.32 18.16 -1.62
CA VAL A 208 22.01 18.28 -2.92
C VAL A 208 21.51 19.46 -3.77
N ARG A 209 20.32 20.02 -3.48
CA ARG A 209 19.80 21.20 -4.19
C ARG A 209 20.69 22.45 -4.11
N ASN A 210 21.65 22.51 -3.18
CA ASN A 210 22.54 23.67 -3.00
C ASN A 210 23.99 23.45 -3.49
N ALA A 211 24.36 22.24 -3.92
CA ALA A 211 25.71 21.94 -4.39
C ALA A 211 25.83 22.22 -5.89
N MET A 212 26.07 23.49 -6.25
CA MET A 212 26.44 23.84 -7.62
C MET A 212 27.80 23.19 -7.95
N PRO A 213 27.95 22.37 -9.01
CA PRO A 213 29.23 21.78 -9.35
C PRO A 213 30.18 22.88 -9.89
N CYS A 214 31.11 23.30 -9.05
CA CYS A 214 32.26 24.10 -9.45
C CYS A 214 33.21 23.25 -10.32
N TYR A 215 32.88 23.07 -11.59
CA TYR A 215 33.80 22.53 -12.60
C TYR A 215 34.59 23.71 -13.19
N ARG A 216 35.84 23.91 -12.76
CA ARG A 216 36.81 24.76 -13.45
C ARG A 216 37.64 23.90 -14.41
N PRO A 217 37.51 24.05 -15.73
CA PRO A 217 38.40 23.37 -16.67
C PRO A 217 39.81 23.95 -16.54
N VAL A 218 40.78 23.08 -16.26
CA VAL A 218 42.21 23.41 -16.34
C VAL A 218 42.60 23.46 -17.82
N MET A 219 42.66 24.67 -18.37
CA MET A 219 43.27 24.95 -19.67
C MET A 219 44.80 24.98 -19.51
N MET A 220 45.48 23.96 -19.99
CA MET A 220 46.93 23.95 -20.21
C MET A 220 47.17 23.53 -21.67
N CYS A 221 47.31 24.51 -22.57
CA CYS A 221 47.73 24.26 -23.95
C CYS A 221 48.97 25.10 -24.27
N ASN A 222 50.14 24.46 -24.26
CA ASN A 222 51.39 25.03 -24.76
C ASN A 222 51.60 24.66 -26.23
N GLY A 223 51.52 25.68 -27.09
CA GLY A 223 52.39 25.95 -28.24
C GLY A 223 52.73 24.86 -29.26
N MET A 224 52.06 24.92 -30.43
CA MET A 224 52.72 24.77 -31.73
C MET A 224 52.11 25.74 -32.75
N PRO A 225 52.92 26.55 -33.47
CA PRO A 225 52.44 27.46 -34.50
C PRO A 225 52.45 26.74 -35.86
N VAL A 226 51.28 26.29 -36.33
CA VAL A 226 51.13 25.74 -37.68
C VAL A 226 49.99 26.46 -38.41
N ARG A 227 50.39 27.32 -39.35
CA ARG A 227 49.62 27.88 -40.48
C ARG A 227 48.33 28.65 -40.18
N ASP A 228 48.52 29.92 -39.83
CA ASP A 228 47.55 31.01 -40.04
C ASP A 228 47.38 31.29 -41.54
N GLN A 229 46.32 30.75 -42.13
CA GLN A 229 45.69 31.31 -43.34
C GLN A 229 44.27 30.76 -43.58
N LEU A 230 43.55 30.32 -42.54
CA LEU A 230 42.08 30.34 -42.63
C LEU A 230 41.66 31.81 -42.62
N THR A 231 40.94 32.22 -43.66
CA THR A 231 40.43 33.58 -43.76
C THR A 231 39.56 33.87 -42.55
N SER A 232 39.66 35.06 -41.96
CA SER A 232 38.87 35.47 -40.78
C SER A 232 37.36 35.20 -40.94
N GLN A 233 36.88 35.20 -42.18
CA GLN A 233 35.51 34.87 -42.56
C GLN A 233 35.12 33.40 -42.38
N GLN A 234 36.04 32.44 -42.54
CA GLN A 234 35.76 31.02 -42.29
C GLN A 234 35.72 30.71 -40.79
N SER A 235 36.54 31.38 -39.99
CA SER A 235 36.51 31.25 -38.53
C SER A 235 35.15 31.66 -37.97
N SER A 236 34.61 32.81 -38.38
CA SER A 236 33.31 33.29 -37.89
C SER A 236 32.15 32.35 -38.23
N GLN A 237 32.20 31.70 -39.40
CA GLN A 237 31.16 30.73 -39.81
C GLN A 237 31.23 29.43 -38.99
N ILE A 238 32.45 28.99 -38.64
CA ILE A 238 32.65 27.81 -37.79
C ILE A 238 32.14 28.09 -36.38
N ASP A 239 32.43 29.27 -35.83
CA ASP A 239 31.97 29.67 -34.50
C ASP A 239 30.44 29.79 -34.44
N GLU A 240 29.81 30.36 -35.48
CA GLU A 240 28.35 30.44 -35.60
C GLU A 240 27.70 29.04 -35.66
N LEU A 241 28.25 28.13 -36.47
CA LEU A 241 27.75 26.76 -36.56
C LEU A 241 27.94 25.98 -35.25
N ALA A 242 29.06 26.19 -34.55
CA ALA A 242 29.32 25.56 -33.26
C ALA A 242 28.33 26.03 -32.19
N CYS A 243 28.00 27.32 -32.16
CA CYS A 243 26.96 27.87 -31.28
C CYS A 243 25.58 27.25 -31.59
N LEU A 244 25.18 27.21 -32.87
CA LEU A 244 23.92 26.59 -33.28
C LEU A 244 23.84 25.10 -32.90
N LEU A 245 24.93 24.36 -33.08
CA LEU A 245 24.99 22.95 -32.68
C LEU A 245 24.89 22.80 -31.16
N ALA A 246 25.58 23.64 -30.40
CA ALA A 246 25.52 23.63 -28.93
C ALA A 246 24.10 23.93 -28.43
N ASP A 247 23.41 24.89 -29.03
CA ASP A 247 22.02 25.22 -28.68
C ASP A 247 21.06 24.08 -29.07
N HIS A 248 21.26 23.41 -30.21
CA HIS A 248 20.45 22.24 -30.58
C HIS A 248 20.66 21.07 -29.62
N ILE A 249 21.91 20.79 -29.23
CA ILE A 249 22.23 19.75 -28.23
C ILE A 249 21.56 20.09 -26.89
N ARG A 250 21.62 21.36 -26.46
CA ARG A 250 20.97 21.81 -25.23
C ARG A 250 19.45 21.60 -25.29
N ALA A 251 18.81 22.02 -26.37
CA ALA A 251 17.37 21.85 -26.55
C ALA A 251 16.93 20.37 -26.51
N VAL A 252 17.70 19.50 -27.16
CA VAL A 252 17.48 18.04 -27.15
C VAL A 252 17.65 17.45 -25.74
N GLN A 253 18.64 17.92 -24.99
CA GLN A 253 18.86 17.49 -23.60
C GLN A 253 17.75 17.98 -22.67
N GLU A 254 17.32 19.23 -22.80
CA GLU A 254 16.22 19.82 -22.05
C GLU A 254 14.91 19.06 -22.31
N GLU A 255 14.60 18.79 -23.57
CA GLU A 255 13.44 17.97 -23.94
C GLU A 255 13.52 16.55 -23.35
N GLY A 256 14.67 15.89 -23.46
CA GLY A 256 14.86 14.56 -22.88
C GLY A 256 14.64 14.56 -21.36
N GLN A 257 15.15 15.58 -20.66
CA GLN A 257 14.96 15.75 -19.22
C GLN A 257 13.48 15.99 -18.86
N GLU A 258 12.78 16.85 -19.61
CA GLU A 258 11.36 17.12 -19.41
C GLU A 258 10.53 15.85 -19.57
N LEU A 259 10.76 15.08 -20.65
CA LEU A 259 10.05 13.83 -20.90
C LEU A 259 10.30 12.79 -19.81
N HIS A 260 11.54 12.67 -19.31
CA HIS A 260 11.84 11.79 -18.17
C HIS A 260 11.13 12.23 -16.88
N GLN A 261 11.05 13.54 -16.61
CA GLN A 261 10.32 14.07 -15.46
C GLN A 261 8.82 13.78 -15.57
N ARG A 262 8.21 14.01 -16.75
CA ARG A 262 6.80 13.71 -17.02
C ARG A 262 6.51 12.22 -16.88
N ARG A 263 7.37 11.36 -17.44
CA ARG A 263 7.26 9.90 -17.29
C ARG A 263 7.26 9.48 -15.82
N SER A 264 8.23 9.98 -15.04
CA SER A 264 8.32 9.68 -13.60
C SER A 264 7.08 10.16 -12.85
N ALA A 265 6.61 11.39 -13.13
CA ALA A 265 5.42 11.93 -12.48
C ALA A 265 4.15 11.14 -12.83
N ALA A 266 3.98 10.71 -14.08
CA ALA A 266 2.87 9.88 -14.51
C ALA A 266 2.92 8.48 -13.87
N GLN A 267 4.10 7.88 -13.76
CA GLN A 267 4.31 6.60 -13.05
C GLN A 267 3.94 6.71 -11.57
N ASP A 268 4.42 7.75 -10.86
CA ASP A 268 4.09 7.97 -9.44
C ASP A 268 2.58 8.18 -9.24
N GLN A 269 1.91 8.88 -10.16
CA GLN A 269 0.46 9.07 -10.13
C GLN A 269 -0.30 7.77 -10.38
N LEU A 270 0.13 6.98 -11.36
CA LEU A 270 -0.44 5.69 -11.69
C LEU A 270 -0.36 4.73 -10.50
N GLU A 271 0.85 4.56 -9.93
CA GLU A 271 1.08 3.71 -8.75
C GLU A 271 0.20 4.13 -7.58
N LYS A 272 0.07 5.44 -7.34
CA LYS A 272 -0.79 5.98 -6.29
C LYS A 272 -2.27 5.65 -6.51
N LEU A 273 -2.78 5.86 -7.73
CA LEU A 273 -4.17 5.53 -8.07
C LEU A 273 -4.45 4.04 -7.95
N GLU A 274 -3.51 3.20 -8.39
CA GLU A 274 -3.64 1.74 -8.28
C GLU A 274 -3.59 1.26 -6.84
N THR A 275 -2.72 1.84 -6.01
CA THR A 275 -2.65 1.56 -4.57
C THR A 275 -3.96 1.92 -3.89
N GLU A 276 -4.52 3.09 -4.21
CA GLU A 276 -5.80 3.56 -3.68
C GLU A 276 -6.97 2.64 -4.12
N ARG A 277 -7.05 2.34 -5.42
CA ARG A 277 -8.05 1.41 -6.00
C ARG A 277 -7.96 0.03 -5.34
N THR A 278 -6.75 -0.48 -5.14
CA THR A 278 -6.50 -1.77 -4.49
C THR A 278 -6.88 -1.73 -3.02
N GLY A 279 -6.54 -0.66 -2.30
CA GLY A 279 -6.92 -0.45 -0.91
C GLY A 279 -8.43 -0.45 -0.71
N ILE A 280 -9.19 0.24 -1.58
CA ILE A 280 -10.65 0.26 -1.53
C ILE A 280 -11.24 -1.13 -1.82
N ARG A 281 -10.69 -1.85 -2.81
CA ARG A 281 -11.10 -3.24 -3.09
C ARG A 281 -10.87 -4.17 -1.89
N LEU A 282 -9.73 -4.01 -1.22
CA LEU A 282 -9.41 -4.77 0.00
C LEU A 282 -10.38 -4.43 1.13
N LEU A 283 -10.80 -3.18 1.29
CA LEU A 283 -11.77 -2.78 2.32
C LEU A 283 -13.20 -3.23 2.01
N GLY A 284 -13.65 -3.07 0.77
CA GLY A 284 -15.01 -3.43 0.35
C GLY A 284 -15.19 -4.93 0.12
N GLY A 285 -14.10 -5.69 0.02
CA GLY A 285 -14.13 -7.15 -0.19
C GLY A 285 -14.68 -7.59 -1.55
N ARG A 286 -14.70 -6.70 -2.54
CA ARG A 286 -15.21 -6.98 -3.89
C ARG A 286 -14.09 -7.53 -4.77
N ALA A 287 -14.28 -8.73 -5.32
CA ALA A 287 -13.33 -9.32 -6.26
C ALA A 287 -13.31 -8.56 -7.59
N ALA A 288 -12.14 -8.43 -8.21
CA ALA A 288 -11.92 -7.59 -9.39
C ALA A 288 -12.61 -8.09 -10.69
N THR A 289 -13.26 -9.25 -10.68
CA THR A 289 -13.51 -10.04 -11.90
C THR A 289 -14.96 -10.13 -12.36
N SER A 290 -15.96 -9.63 -11.63
CA SER A 290 -17.36 -9.82 -12.01
C SER A 290 -18.00 -8.58 -12.64
N GLN A 291 -17.64 -8.29 -13.89
CA GLN A 291 -18.49 -7.49 -14.80
C GLN A 291 -19.60 -8.34 -15.46
N SER A 292 -19.64 -9.66 -15.23
CA SER A 292 -20.70 -10.53 -15.75
C SER A 292 -21.99 -10.37 -14.95
N SER A 293 -23.00 -9.82 -15.60
CA SER A 293 -24.21 -9.20 -15.09
C SER A 293 -25.34 -10.13 -14.62
N SER A 294 -25.08 -11.34 -14.11
CA SER A 294 -26.19 -12.28 -13.87
C SER A 294 -26.31 -12.91 -12.48
N GLU A 295 -25.39 -12.69 -11.55
CA GLU A 295 -25.60 -13.22 -10.19
C GLU A 295 -25.10 -12.24 -9.13
N VAL A 296 -26.05 -11.54 -8.50
CA VAL A 296 -25.83 -10.62 -7.37
C VAL A 296 -25.55 -11.48 -6.14
N GLN A 297 -24.39 -12.13 -6.09
CA GLN A 297 -23.92 -12.71 -4.84
C GLN A 297 -23.58 -11.53 -3.92
N GLN A 298 -24.34 -11.37 -2.84
CA GLN A 298 -24.09 -10.34 -1.84
C GLN A 298 -22.62 -10.45 -1.40
N PRO A 299 -21.82 -9.38 -1.53
CA PRO A 299 -20.41 -9.42 -1.16
C PRO A 299 -20.25 -9.58 0.36
N GLU A 300 -21.28 -9.24 1.12
CA GLU A 300 -21.34 -9.23 2.57
C GLU A 300 -21.98 -10.50 3.12
N VAL A 301 -21.40 -11.00 4.20
CA VAL A 301 -21.91 -12.12 4.97
C VAL A 301 -22.13 -11.65 6.40
N TYR A 302 -23.36 -11.80 6.87
CA TYR A 302 -23.76 -11.47 8.23
C TYR A 302 -23.71 -12.72 9.10
N PHE A 303 -23.22 -12.58 10.32
CA PHE A 303 -23.13 -13.62 11.33
C PHE A 303 -23.86 -13.20 12.59
N ASN A 304 -24.62 -14.11 13.19
CA ASN A 304 -25.18 -13.94 14.52
C ASN A 304 -24.40 -14.82 15.50
N ALA A 305 -23.46 -14.21 16.21
CA ALA A 305 -22.66 -14.88 17.24
C ALA A 305 -23.22 -14.50 18.62
N ALA A 306 -23.91 -15.43 19.28
CA ALA A 306 -24.51 -15.23 20.60
C ALA A 306 -25.38 -13.95 20.71
N GLY A 307 -26.16 -13.64 19.68
CA GLY A 307 -27.05 -12.47 19.62
C GLY A 307 -26.41 -11.18 19.11
N ARG A 308 -25.10 -11.16 18.86
CA ARG A 308 -24.41 -10.03 18.25
C ARG A 308 -24.28 -10.25 16.75
N ILE A 309 -24.73 -9.26 15.97
CA ILE A 309 -24.53 -9.24 14.52
C ILE A 309 -23.12 -8.76 14.22
N LEU A 310 -22.42 -9.52 13.39
CA LEU A 310 -21.10 -9.21 12.85
C LEU A 310 -21.22 -9.35 11.32
N ALA A 311 -20.57 -8.48 10.56
CA ALA A 311 -20.54 -8.61 9.11
C ALA A 311 -19.10 -8.66 8.61
N THR A 312 -18.84 -9.44 7.58
CA THR A 312 -17.55 -9.45 6.88
C THR A 312 -17.81 -9.66 5.39
N SER A 313 -16.79 -9.47 4.56
CA SER A 313 -16.93 -9.83 3.15
C SER A 313 -16.64 -11.30 2.92
N ARG A 314 -17.26 -11.85 1.89
CA ARG A 314 -16.96 -13.20 1.42
C ARG A 314 -15.48 -13.38 1.06
N ALA A 315 -14.83 -12.35 0.52
CA ALA A 315 -13.40 -12.38 0.22
C ALA A 315 -12.52 -12.62 1.46
N THR A 316 -12.92 -12.14 2.64
CA THR A 316 -12.21 -12.43 3.90
C THR A 316 -12.35 -13.89 4.30
N LEU A 317 -13.54 -14.46 4.14
CA LEU A 317 -13.83 -15.85 4.51
C LEU A 317 -13.13 -16.85 3.58
N LEU A 318 -13.00 -16.50 2.30
CA LEU A 318 -12.32 -17.30 1.28
C LEU A 318 -10.79 -17.13 1.27
N HIS A 319 -10.24 -16.19 2.06
CA HIS A 319 -8.82 -15.89 2.02
C HIS A 319 -7.94 -17.07 2.50
N CYS A 320 -8.40 -17.80 3.51
CA CYS A 320 -7.67 -18.94 4.06
C CYS A 320 -8.11 -20.24 3.40
N THR A 321 -7.38 -20.66 2.37
CA THR A 321 -7.64 -21.91 1.64
C THR A 321 -7.55 -23.14 2.54
N GLY A 322 -8.43 -24.10 2.32
CA GLY A 322 -8.62 -25.31 3.11
C GLY A 322 -9.40 -25.10 4.41
N SER A 323 -9.66 -23.86 4.84
CA SER A 323 -10.37 -23.58 6.09
C SER A 323 -11.85 -24.00 6.03
N MET A 324 -12.47 -24.16 7.19
CA MET A 324 -13.90 -24.48 7.27
C MET A 324 -14.74 -23.33 6.69
N LEU A 325 -14.34 -22.08 6.94
CA LEU A 325 -15.03 -20.89 6.42
C LEU A 325 -14.93 -20.81 4.89
N GLU A 326 -13.80 -21.16 4.29
CA GLU A 326 -13.71 -21.24 2.84
C GLU A 326 -14.69 -22.27 2.29
N ARG A 327 -14.80 -23.47 2.90
CA ARG A 327 -15.76 -24.49 2.43
C ARG A 327 -17.21 -24.05 2.58
N TRP A 328 -17.53 -23.37 3.69
CA TRP A 328 -18.86 -22.84 3.94
C TRP A 328 -19.26 -21.78 2.92
N PHE A 329 -18.33 -20.90 2.56
CA PHE A 329 -18.64 -19.78 1.68
C PHE A 329 -18.09 -19.94 0.25
N GLY A 330 -17.49 -21.08 -0.07
CA GLY A 330 -16.88 -21.41 -1.37
C GLY A 330 -17.86 -21.92 -2.42
N GLY A 331 -19.12 -22.18 -2.03
CA GLY A 331 -20.18 -22.72 -2.89
C GLY A 331 -20.47 -24.20 -2.66
N ASP A 332 -19.60 -24.91 -1.94
CA ASP A 332 -19.78 -26.33 -1.61
C ASP A 332 -20.80 -26.56 -0.49
N TRP A 333 -21.14 -25.52 0.28
CA TRP A 333 -22.05 -25.62 1.41
C TRP A 333 -23.42 -25.02 1.10
N THR A 334 -24.45 -25.83 1.29
CA THR A 334 -25.84 -25.39 1.27
C THR A 334 -26.26 -24.98 2.67
N LEU A 335 -26.32 -23.67 2.90
CA LEU A 335 -26.84 -23.08 4.14
C LEU A 335 -28.28 -23.57 4.36
N GLN A 336 -28.53 -24.23 5.49
CA GLN A 336 -29.91 -24.60 5.85
C GLN A 336 -30.62 -23.37 6.40
N GLU A 337 -31.93 -23.25 6.16
CA GLU A 337 -32.73 -22.15 6.74
C GLU A 337 -32.65 -22.12 8.29
N SER A 338 -32.45 -23.29 8.92
CA SER A 338 -32.25 -23.40 10.37
C SER A 338 -30.95 -22.76 10.88
N ASP A 339 -29.96 -22.59 10.00
CA ASP A 339 -28.67 -22.00 10.33
C ASP A 339 -28.71 -20.46 10.21
N LEU A 340 -29.83 -19.90 9.75
CA LEU A 340 -30.06 -18.47 9.63
C LEU A 340 -30.92 -17.96 10.79
N VAL A 341 -30.51 -16.86 11.41
CA VAL A 341 -31.33 -16.08 12.32
C VAL A 341 -31.57 -14.72 11.66
N GLY A 342 -32.73 -14.58 11.01
CA GLY A 342 -32.95 -13.50 10.04
C GLY A 342 -32.15 -13.77 8.78
N ASN A 343 -31.28 -12.82 8.39
CA ASN A 343 -30.36 -12.96 7.25
C ASN A 343 -28.92 -13.27 7.68
N ALA A 344 -28.69 -13.58 8.96
CA ALA A 344 -27.37 -13.78 9.53
C ALA A 344 -27.11 -15.26 9.86
N VAL A 345 -25.95 -15.76 9.46
CA VAL A 345 -25.48 -17.12 9.74
C VAL A 345 -25.22 -17.27 11.24
N ARG A 346 -25.91 -18.20 11.89
CA ARG A 346 -25.76 -18.49 13.30
C ARG A 346 -24.39 -19.12 13.56
N ILE A 347 -23.68 -18.59 14.55
CA ILE A 347 -22.41 -19.12 15.01
C ILE A 347 -22.53 -19.44 16.50
N ASP A 348 -22.36 -20.71 16.87
CA ASP A 348 -22.36 -21.17 18.26
C ASP A 348 -21.00 -20.91 18.96
N GLN A 349 -20.42 -19.73 18.73
CA GLN A 349 -19.23 -19.23 19.41
C GLN A 349 -19.58 -17.91 20.09
N ASP A 350 -18.86 -17.56 21.15
CA ASP A 350 -19.05 -16.25 21.76
C ASP A 350 -18.61 -15.13 20.81
N SER A 351 -19.35 -14.02 20.84
CA SER A 351 -19.18 -12.93 19.88
C SER A 351 -17.81 -12.26 19.92
N GLU A 352 -17.18 -12.20 21.10
CA GLU A 352 -15.82 -11.65 21.25
C GLU A 352 -14.80 -12.56 20.58
N THR A 353 -14.85 -13.86 20.85
CA THR A 353 -13.95 -14.83 20.21
C THR A 353 -14.13 -14.87 18.68
N PHE A 354 -15.37 -14.89 18.18
CA PHE A 354 -15.59 -14.93 16.74
C PHE A 354 -15.19 -13.61 16.04
N ALA A 355 -15.39 -12.46 16.69
CA ALA A 355 -14.86 -11.19 16.19
C ALA A 355 -13.33 -11.22 16.05
N SER A 356 -12.61 -11.81 17.01
CA SER A 356 -11.16 -12.01 16.91
C SER A 356 -10.76 -12.94 15.77
N VAL A 357 -11.55 -13.97 15.45
CA VAL A 357 -11.33 -14.81 14.27
C VAL A 357 -11.45 -13.98 12.99
N LEU A 358 -12.52 -13.19 12.86
CA LEU A 358 -12.72 -12.30 11.70
C LEU A 358 -11.59 -11.28 11.59
N GLN A 359 -11.14 -10.71 12.71
CA GLN A 359 -10.03 -9.76 12.73
C GLN A 359 -8.72 -10.38 12.20
N ILE A 360 -8.41 -11.61 12.59
CA ILE A 360 -7.23 -12.34 12.08
C ILE A 360 -7.34 -12.55 10.56
N LEU A 361 -8.52 -12.97 10.07
CA LEU A 361 -8.75 -13.17 8.64
C LEU A 361 -8.62 -11.87 7.85
N ARG A 362 -9.22 -10.78 8.35
CA ARG A 362 -9.11 -9.44 7.74
C ARG A 362 -7.65 -8.99 7.68
N TYR A 363 -6.92 -9.16 8.77
CA TYR A 363 -5.51 -8.79 8.85
C TYR A 363 -4.67 -9.58 7.85
N HIS A 364 -4.84 -10.91 7.79
CA HIS A 364 -4.14 -11.75 6.83
C HIS A 364 -4.49 -11.38 5.39
N ARG A 365 -5.74 -10.99 5.11
CA ARG A 365 -6.14 -10.53 3.78
C ARG A 365 -5.48 -9.21 3.40
N ILE A 366 -5.44 -8.24 4.30
CA ILE A 366 -4.91 -6.89 4.03
C ILE A 366 -3.38 -6.91 3.96
N PHE A 367 -2.71 -7.59 4.89
CA PHE A 367 -1.26 -7.53 5.07
C PHE A 367 -0.52 -8.82 4.67
N GLY A 368 -1.26 -9.84 4.22
CA GLY A 368 -0.74 -11.15 3.84
C GLY A 368 -0.53 -12.09 5.05
N PRO A 369 -0.49 -13.42 4.84
CA PRO A 369 -0.31 -14.41 5.90
C PRO A 369 1.08 -14.39 6.55
N SER A 370 2.06 -13.78 5.89
CA SER A 370 3.43 -13.63 6.39
C SER A 370 3.56 -12.46 7.38
N SER A 371 2.60 -11.55 7.39
CA SER A 371 2.58 -10.49 8.40
C SER A 371 2.29 -11.14 9.74
N GLY A 372 3.23 -11.05 10.68
CA GLY A 372 2.97 -11.48 12.04
C GLY A 372 1.74 -10.75 12.56
N LEU A 373 0.88 -11.46 13.33
CA LEU A 373 -0.19 -10.77 14.02
C LEU A 373 0.43 -9.65 14.86
N PRO A 374 -0.14 -8.44 14.80
CA PRO A 374 0.43 -7.29 15.46
C PRO A 374 0.56 -7.55 16.96
N ALA A 375 1.58 -6.96 17.60
CA ALA A 375 1.70 -7.01 19.05
C ALA A 375 0.42 -6.44 19.67
N GLY A 376 -0.30 -7.30 20.39
CA GLY A 376 -1.66 -7.07 20.85
C GLY A 376 -2.48 -8.34 20.73
N GLN A 377 -3.13 -8.76 21.81
CA GLN A 377 -3.98 -9.95 21.75
C GLN A 377 -5.29 -9.60 21.04
N PRO A 378 -5.71 -10.34 20.00
CA PRO A 378 -6.95 -10.07 19.28
C PRO A 378 -8.19 -10.24 20.17
N CYS A 379 -8.04 -10.92 21.32
CA CYS A 379 -9.02 -11.01 22.38
C CYS A 379 -8.36 -10.76 23.74
N ARG A 380 -9.17 -10.57 24.79
CA ARG A 380 -8.66 -10.51 26.17
C ARG A 380 -7.92 -11.80 26.54
N LYS A 381 -6.92 -11.71 27.44
CA LYS A 381 -6.14 -12.86 27.95
C LYS A 381 -7.03 -14.03 28.41
N ALA A 382 -8.14 -13.73 29.08
CA ALA A 382 -9.09 -14.73 29.56
C ALA A 382 -9.81 -15.52 28.45
N LYS A 383 -9.89 -14.95 27.24
CA LYS A 383 -10.56 -15.54 26.06
C LYS A 383 -9.61 -16.27 25.13
N LEU A 384 -8.29 -16.18 25.34
CA LEU A 384 -7.30 -16.87 24.48
C LEU A 384 -7.53 -18.38 24.34
N PRO A 385 -7.91 -19.15 25.38
CA PRO A 385 -8.21 -20.57 25.21
C PRO A 385 -9.39 -20.81 24.26
N ALA A 386 -10.47 -20.02 24.40
CA ALA A 386 -11.63 -20.08 23.51
C ALA A 386 -11.26 -19.69 22.08
N LEU A 387 -10.43 -18.66 21.91
CA LEU A 387 -9.91 -18.29 20.60
C LEU A 387 -9.09 -19.40 19.94
N ARG A 388 -8.19 -20.06 20.68
CA ARG A 388 -7.44 -21.21 20.13
C ARG A 388 -8.39 -22.33 19.72
N GLN A 389 -9.39 -22.64 20.53
CA GLN A 389 -10.40 -23.62 20.20
C GLN A 389 -11.17 -23.23 18.92
N ALA A 390 -11.58 -21.97 18.79
CA ALA A 390 -12.26 -21.47 17.60
C ALA A 390 -11.36 -21.54 16.36
N LEU A 391 -10.08 -21.14 16.47
CA LEU A 391 -9.11 -21.27 15.37
C LEU A 391 -8.90 -22.73 14.95
N SER A 392 -8.85 -23.65 15.91
CA SER A 392 -8.79 -25.09 15.63
C SER A 392 -10.06 -25.58 14.92
N TYR A 393 -11.23 -25.20 15.43
CA TYR A 393 -12.53 -25.55 14.86
C TYR A 393 -12.64 -25.10 13.40
N PHE A 394 -12.28 -23.85 13.11
CA PHE A 394 -12.29 -23.31 11.75
C PHE A 394 -11.12 -23.75 10.88
N GLN A 395 -10.20 -24.60 11.40
CA GLN A 395 -9.01 -25.10 10.72
C GLN A 395 -8.05 -23.97 10.29
N LEU A 396 -7.94 -22.91 11.11
CA LEU A 396 -7.09 -21.74 10.88
C LEU A 396 -5.72 -21.84 11.56
N GLU A 397 -5.44 -22.90 12.31
CA GLU A 397 -4.15 -23.11 12.99
C GLU A 397 -2.99 -23.40 12.02
N GLN A 398 -3.31 -23.88 10.82
CA GLN A 398 -2.31 -24.28 9.81
C GLN A 398 -1.78 -23.12 8.96
N VAL A 399 -2.21 -21.88 9.22
CA VAL A 399 -1.61 -20.70 8.55
C VAL A 399 -0.19 -20.41 9.08
N LYS A 400 0.36 -21.25 9.97
CA LYS A 400 1.81 -21.31 10.22
C LYS A 400 2.49 -21.56 8.88
N GLY A 401 3.00 -20.49 8.29
CA GLY A 401 3.47 -20.45 6.91
C GLY A 401 4.28 -21.69 6.56
N ASN A 402 4.02 -22.23 5.38
CA ASN A 402 4.88 -23.20 4.69
C ASN A 402 6.24 -22.57 4.34
N GLY A 403 6.89 -21.90 5.29
CA GLY A 403 8.31 -21.67 5.27
C GLY A 403 8.94 -23.05 5.16
N LYS A 404 9.39 -23.37 3.94
CA LYS A 404 10.04 -24.62 3.58
C LYS A 404 11.34 -24.76 4.39
N GLY A 405 11.22 -25.12 5.65
CA GLY A 405 12.19 -25.95 6.36
C GLY A 405 12.02 -27.40 5.90
N PHE A 406 12.12 -27.62 4.59
CA PHE A 406 12.12 -28.97 4.03
C PHE A 406 13.51 -29.57 4.24
N LYS A 407 13.68 -30.29 5.37
CA LYS A 407 14.32 -31.61 5.47
C LYS A 407 14.61 -31.94 6.95
N GLY A 408 13.90 -32.94 7.50
CA GLY A 408 14.30 -33.56 8.76
C GLY A 408 13.23 -34.44 9.41
N LYS A 409 13.14 -35.68 8.96
CA LYS A 409 12.40 -36.83 9.52
C LYS A 409 12.09 -36.75 11.03
N ALA A 410 10.81 -36.88 11.41
CA ALA A 410 10.25 -38.14 11.92
C ALA A 410 8.88 -37.86 12.55
N SER A 411 7.86 -38.51 12.00
CA SER A 411 6.57 -38.77 12.61
C SER A 411 6.73 -39.26 14.05
N ARG A 412 6.13 -38.54 15.00
CA ARG A 412 5.43 -39.15 16.13
C ARG A 412 4.11 -38.41 16.36
N SER A 413 3.05 -39.14 16.05
CA SER A 413 1.66 -38.91 16.43
C SER A 413 1.55 -38.37 17.87
N ALA A 414 0.83 -37.25 18.01
CA ALA A 414 0.20 -36.85 19.25
C ALA A 414 -1.32 -36.94 19.06
N SER A 415 -1.82 -38.18 19.06
CA SER A 415 -3.25 -38.50 19.13
C SER A 415 -3.48 -39.21 20.47
N ALA A 416 -3.55 -38.44 21.56
CA ALA A 416 -3.83 -38.98 22.88
C ALA A 416 -4.44 -37.92 23.80
N TRP A 417 -5.60 -37.39 23.42
CA TRP A 417 -6.56 -36.80 24.36
C TRP A 417 -7.96 -37.25 23.95
N LEU A 418 -8.77 -37.64 24.93
CA LEU A 418 -10.07 -38.33 24.86
C LEU A 418 -10.02 -39.87 24.88
N ARG A 419 -9.86 -40.44 26.08
CA ARG A 419 -10.69 -41.58 26.51
C ARG A 419 -11.73 -41.05 27.51
N PRO A 420 -13.00 -41.47 27.41
CA PRO A 420 -14.01 -41.16 28.41
C PRO A 420 -13.81 -42.10 29.60
N GLU A 421 -13.71 -41.55 30.82
CA GLU A 421 -13.89 -42.36 32.02
C GLU A 421 -15.38 -42.68 32.21
N SER A 422 -15.60 -43.96 32.44
CA SER A 422 -16.83 -44.69 32.71
C SER A 422 -17.73 -44.05 33.78
N SER A 423 -19.02 -44.02 33.49
CA SER A 423 -20.09 -43.81 34.47
C SER A 423 -20.04 -44.83 35.61
N PRO A 424 -20.27 -44.44 36.88
CA PRO A 424 -20.53 -45.40 37.94
C PRO A 424 -21.98 -45.90 37.87
N GLY A 425 -22.12 -47.22 37.91
CA GLY A 425 -23.39 -47.93 37.77
C GLY A 425 -24.37 -47.70 38.92
N TYR A 426 -25.65 -47.74 38.57
CA TYR A 426 -26.76 -47.91 39.50
C TYR A 426 -26.67 -49.29 40.16
N ALA A 427 -26.52 -49.30 41.48
CA ALA A 427 -26.81 -50.47 42.30
C ALA A 427 -28.31 -50.49 42.60
N SER A 428 -29.01 -51.44 42.02
CA SER A 428 -30.28 -51.96 42.53
C SER A 428 -30.01 -52.81 43.76
N ASN A 429 -30.81 -52.64 44.81
CA ASN A 429 -30.89 -53.59 45.92
C ASN A 429 -32.37 -53.95 46.16
N PRO A 430 -32.65 -55.21 46.53
CA PRO A 430 -34.00 -55.74 46.80
C PRO A 430 -34.61 -55.25 48.11
#